data_AF-A0A254SQZ5-F1
#
_entry.id   AF-A0A254SQZ5-F1
#
_cell.length_a   1.000
_cell.length_b   1.000
_cell.length_c   1.000
_cell.angle_alpha   90.00
_cell.angle_beta   90.00
_cell.angle_gamma   90.00
#
_symmetry.space_group_name_H-M   'P 1'
#
loop_
_entity.id
_entity.type
_entity.pdbx_description
1 polymer ?
#
loop_
_entity_poly.entity_id
_entity_poly.type
_entity_poly.pdbx_seq_one_letter_code
_entity_poly.pdbx_strand_id
1 'polypeptide(L)'
;MKKWVWHIGFAAAVGALIAACSSSNGIDPSAGTSLETENSVAVVLAVKQSDGSPAARTKVLVRPVDFLAGANNMDVVKDHKKGESPVVVSDSTLGILNLETDEQGRLNLKRLKPGTYNVEARQDTTKAFVRVVVTDVSRDSVSIKLEPTGAVSGQVYLPENESSVTVGVKGLDYFVETDEEGKFEFKSLPKGLLTLVGFTFRTYKTLDMDGKPSAISNLMTVGSSNTKVESGKTSKNVTIGQKQVPASDTTVKEDVYPVVLFADFEDSTYGWYISRSKYAEAELDAEKNVAGRKGMVAHFVYQNDSNANWALMGRALNEMTDMSELDSVVFWARSGLSDSSQWISVSFDVLLDSIALDSTGYENGKAWVHLELDTTWQRFVVTPKDLIEPDEHNIGGNIGWDAVKEHVTNLNFFGGGVTQGTPYEMWLDDITIYGVKNLE
;
A
#
# COMPACT_ATOMS: atom_id res chain seq x y z
N MET A 1 -0.66 59.75 -64.47
CA MET A 1 -0.28 60.83 -63.53
C MET A 1 -1.00 60.59 -62.21
N LYS A 2 -0.30 60.82 -61.08
CA LYS A 2 -0.77 60.74 -59.65
C LYS A 2 -1.10 59.31 -59.18
N LYS A 3 -0.21 58.55 -58.53
CA LYS A 3 0.25 58.64 -57.12
C LYS A 3 -0.87 59.03 -56.15
N TRP A 4 -1.18 58.17 -55.19
CA TRP A 4 -0.86 58.37 -53.77
C TRP A 4 -1.15 57.09 -52.96
N VAL A 5 -0.18 56.71 -52.14
CA VAL A 5 -0.22 55.71 -51.07
C VAL A 5 -0.48 56.48 -49.78
N TRP A 6 -1.25 55.94 -48.82
CA TRP A 6 -0.98 56.08 -47.38
C TRP A 6 -1.50 54.85 -46.62
N HIS A 7 -0.70 54.44 -45.64
CA HIS A 7 -0.82 53.28 -44.76
C HIS A 7 -1.70 53.56 -43.52
N ILE A 8 -1.74 52.54 -42.64
CA ILE A 8 -2.23 52.45 -41.25
C ILE A 8 -3.56 51.69 -41.20
N GLY A 9 -3.74 50.57 -40.51
CA GLY A 9 -2.94 49.88 -39.51
C GLY A 9 -3.88 49.32 -38.43
N PHE A 10 -3.65 48.05 -38.07
CA PHE A 10 -4.07 47.36 -36.84
C PHE A 10 -5.49 46.76 -36.67
N ALA A 11 -5.42 45.46 -36.35
CA ALA A 11 -6.14 44.71 -35.31
C ALA A 11 -7.59 44.25 -35.54
N ALA A 12 -7.65 42.93 -35.78
CA ALA A 12 -8.25 41.94 -34.87
C ALA A 12 -9.78 41.83 -34.73
N ALA A 13 -10.17 40.55 -34.72
CA ALA A 13 -11.21 39.91 -33.94
C ALA A 13 -12.60 39.72 -34.57
N VAL A 14 -12.88 38.42 -34.80
CA VAL A 14 -14.04 37.65 -34.31
C VAL A 14 -15.44 38.14 -34.71
N GLY A 15 -16.24 37.21 -35.26
CA GLY A 15 -17.69 37.32 -35.17
C GLY A 15 -18.45 36.44 -36.16
N ALA A 16 -18.78 35.23 -35.72
CA ALA A 16 -19.79 34.38 -36.31
C ALA A 16 -21.16 35.08 -36.39
N LEU A 17 -22.02 34.65 -37.33
CA LEU A 17 -23.33 34.07 -36.99
C LEU A 17 -24.09 33.60 -38.24
N ILE A 18 -24.57 32.38 -38.14
CA ILE A 18 -25.47 31.68 -39.05
C ILE A 18 -26.90 32.15 -38.80
N ALA A 19 -27.66 32.23 -39.89
CA ALA A 19 -29.07 32.59 -39.91
C ALA A 19 -29.99 31.38 -39.70
N ALA A 20 -31.09 31.67 -39.00
CA ALA A 20 -32.46 31.23 -39.23
C ALA A 20 -32.94 29.85 -38.72
N CYS A 21 -33.96 29.95 -37.86
CA CYS A 21 -34.85 28.92 -37.36
C CYS A 21 -35.94 28.54 -38.37
N SER A 22 -36.52 27.33 -38.24
CA SER A 22 -37.98 27.16 -38.20
C SER A 22 -38.39 25.81 -37.61
N SER A 23 -39.36 25.88 -36.71
CA SER A 23 -40.01 24.84 -35.90
C SER A 23 -41.02 23.96 -36.65
N SER A 24 -41.19 22.70 -36.24
CA SER A 24 -42.51 22.11 -35.93
C SER A 24 -42.45 20.69 -35.33
N ASN A 25 -43.03 20.55 -34.13
CA ASN A 25 -43.75 19.40 -33.58
C ASN A 25 -42.99 18.13 -33.13
N GLY A 26 -42.82 18.03 -31.81
CA GLY A 26 -43.12 16.79 -31.06
C GLY A 26 -41.92 15.94 -30.64
N ILE A 27 -41.51 16.12 -29.39
CA ILE A 27 -40.57 15.30 -28.59
C ILE A 27 -39.13 15.36 -29.08
N ASP A 28 -38.40 16.35 -28.53
CA ASP A 28 -36.94 16.46 -28.56
C ASP A 28 -36.26 15.13 -28.19
N PRO A 29 -35.38 14.56 -29.04
CA PRO A 29 -34.11 14.10 -28.52
C PRO A 29 -33.36 15.37 -28.16
N SER A 30 -33.34 15.73 -26.88
CA SER A 30 -32.53 16.85 -26.42
C SER A 30 -31.08 16.52 -26.77
N ALA A 31 -30.64 17.11 -27.89
CA ALA A 31 -29.26 17.40 -28.18
C ALA A 31 -28.78 18.36 -27.08
N GLY A 32 -28.50 17.78 -25.92
CA GLY A 32 -27.69 18.39 -24.90
C GLY A 32 -26.29 18.46 -25.46
N THR A 33 -25.99 19.60 -26.07
CA THR A 33 -24.63 20.07 -26.25
C THR A 33 -24.02 20.26 -24.87
N SER A 34 -23.52 19.19 -24.27
CA SER A 34 -22.47 19.30 -23.28
C SER A 34 -21.17 19.31 -24.07
N LEU A 35 -20.86 20.47 -24.67
CA LEU A 35 -19.48 20.93 -24.68
C LEU A 35 -19.15 21.18 -23.19
N GLU A 36 -19.00 20.09 -22.42
CA GLU A 36 -18.11 20.07 -21.29
C GLU A 36 -16.78 20.49 -21.92
N THR A 37 -16.41 21.75 -21.74
CA THR A 37 -15.02 22.13 -21.90
C THR A 37 -14.26 21.21 -20.95
N GLU A 38 -13.73 20.10 -21.48
CA GLU A 38 -12.73 19.26 -20.83
C GLU A 38 -11.55 20.18 -20.53
N ASN A 39 -11.61 20.87 -19.40
CA ASN A 39 -10.46 21.49 -18.78
C ASN A 39 -9.56 20.34 -18.34
N SER A 40 -8.77 19.85 -19.29
CA SER A 40 -7.80 18.79 -19.12
C SER A 40 -6.71 19.30 -18.20
N VAL A 41 -6.69 18.79 -16.97
CA VAL A 41 -5.62 19.03 -15.99
C VAL A 41 -4.47 18.10 -16.37
N ALA A 42 -3.57 18.57 -17.23
CA ALA A 42 -2.41 17.81 -17.71
C ALA A 42 -1.14 18.28 -16.98
N VAL A 43 -0.39 17.35 -16.40
CA VAL A 43 1.01 17.60 -16.02
C VAL A 43 1.84 17.56 -17.30
N VAL A 44 2.53 18.65 -17.59
CA VAL A 44 3.44 18.73 -18.74
C VAL A 44 4.84 18.39 -18.26
N LEU A 45 5.37 17.25 -18.68
CA LEU A 45 6.73 16.84 -18.35
C LEU A 45 7.68 17.22 -19.50
N ALA A 46 8.79 17.86 -19.15
CA ALA A 46 9.92 18.09 -20.04
C ALA A 46 11.15 17.32 -19.54
N VAL A 47 11.55 16.28 -20.27
CA VAL A 47 12.75 15.50 -20.01
C VAL A 47 13.89 16.03 -20.87
N LYS A 48 15.03 16.25 -20.23
CA LYS A 48 16.22 16.80 -20.88
C LYS A 48 17.42 15.88 -20.68
N GLN A 49 18.33 15.89 -21.65
CA GLN A 49 19.67 15.35 -21.49
C GLN A 49 20.45 16.14 -20.44
N SER A 50 21.61 15.62 -20.03
CA SER A 50 22.50 16.28 -19.07
C SER A 50 22.99 17.65 -19.55
N ASP A 51 23.17 17.82 -20.87
CA ASP A 51 23.55 19.09 -21.53
C ASP A 51 22.37 20.08 -21.67
N GLY A 52 21.15 19.67 -21.28
CA GLY A 52 19.93 20.47 -21.35
C GLY A 52 19.16 20.38 -22.66
N SER A 53 19.66 19.65 -23.66
CA SER A 53 18.92 19.37 -24.89
C SER A 53 17.70 18.46 -24.65
N PRO A 54 16.69 18.48 -25.53
CA PRO A 54 15.55 17.57 -25.46
C PRO A 54 15.95 16.08 -25.41
N ALA A 55 15.41 15.33 -24.46
CA ALA A 55 15.59 13.88 -24.41
C ALA A 55 14.43 13.16 -25.12
N ALA A 56 14.49 13.08 -26.44
CA ALA A 56 13.47 12.44 -27.26
C ALA A 56 13.37 10.92 -27.02
N ARG A 57 12.18 10.34 -27.20
CA ARG A 57 11.91 8.90 -27.12
C ARG A 57 12.39 8.24 -25.82
N THR A 58 12.42 9.03 -24.76
CA THR A 58 12.75 8.59 -23.40
C THR A 58 11.55 7.88 -22.80
N LYS A 59 11.76 6.68 -22.26
CA LYS A 59 10.73 5.95 -21.50
C LYS A 59 10.43 6.72 -20.21
N VAL A 60 9.15 6.94 -19.94
CA VAL A 60 8.68 7.58 -18.70
C VAL A 60 7.73 6.66 -17.98
N LEU A 61 8.03 6.37 -16.72
CA LEU A 61 7.23 5.53 -15.83
C LEU A 61 6.62 6.42 -14.76
N VAL A 62 5.32 6.31 -14.56
CA VAL A 62 4.59 7.00 -13.49
C VAL A 62 4.02 5.96 -12.55
N ARG A 63 4.28 6.13 -11.26
CA ARG A 63 3.82 5.24 -10.20
C ARG A 63 3.27 6.06 -9.03
N PRO A 64 2.20 5.61 -8.35
CA PRO A 64 1.83 6.13 -7.04
C PRO A 64 3.03 6.11 -6.07
N VAL A 65 3.09 7.03 -5.11
CA VAL A 65 4.22 7.13 -4.17
C VAL A 65 4.35 5.91 -3.25
N ASP A 66 3.26 5.18 -3.05
CA ASP A 66 3.12 3.97 -2.25
C ASP A 66 3.31 2.67 -3.05
N PHE A 67 3.39 2.75 -4.38
CA PHE A 67 3.62 1.59 -5.24
C PHE A 67 4.89 0.83 -4.83
N LEU A 68 4.82 -0.50 -4.79
CA LEU A 68 5.97 -1.35 -4.49
C LEU A 68 6.01 -2.50 -5.49
N ALA A 69 7.06 -2.55 -6.32
CA ALA A 69 7.22 -3.64 -7.28
C ALA A 69 7.65 -4.94 -6.56
N GLY A 70 7.21 -6.08 -7.09
CA GLY A 70 7.42 -7.41 -6.46
C GLY A 70 6.37 -7.75 -5.39
N ALA A 71 5.75 -6.75 -4.78
CA ALA A 71 4.76 -6.91 -3.72
C ALA A 71 3.34 -7.26 -4.18
N ASN A 72 3.01 -7.15 -5.48
CA ASN A 72 1.60 -7.07 -5.90
C ASN A 72 1.17 -8.17 -6.91
N ASN A 73 1.98 -9.22 -7.11
CA ASN A 73 1.75 -10.26 -8.12
C ASN A 73 1.32 -9.71 -9.50
N MET A 74 1.82 -8.52 -9.86
CA MET A 74 1.44 -7.82 -11.09
C MET A 74 2.27 -8.31 -12.27
N ASP A 75 1.62 -8.38 -13.44
CA ASP A 75 2.30 -8.72 -14.69
C ASP A 75 3.45 -7.74 -14.98
N VAL A 76 4.64 -8.30 -15.19
CA VAL A 76 5.83 -7.57 -15.63
C VAL A 76 5.99 -7.69 -17.14
N VAL A 77 6.49 -6.63 -17.77
CA VAL A 77 6.86 -6.64 -19.19
C VAL A 77 8.01 -7.63 -19.39
N LYS A 78 7.76 -8.70 -20.16
CA LYS A 78 8.69 -9.82 -20.35
C LYS A 78 9.95 -9.44 -21.15
N ASP A 79 9.86 -8.44 -22.04
CA ASP A 79 10.95 -8.01 -22.93
C ASP A 79 11.70 -6.78 -22.40
N HIS A 80 12.39 -6.91 -21.26
CA HIS A 80 13.28 -5.87 -20.76
C HIS A 80 14.70 -6.02 -21.32
N LYS A 81 15.37 -4.91 -21.64
CA LYS A 81 16.78 -4.94 -22.07
C LYS A 81 17.64 -5.43 -20.91
N LYS A 82 18.68 -6.22 -21.21
CA LYS A 82 19.63 -6.72 -20.21
C LYS A 82 20.23 -5.55 -19.42
N GLY A 83 20.00 -5.53 -18.11
CA GLY A 83 20.48 -4.48 -17.20
C GLY A 83 19.46 -3.39 -16.86
N GLU A 84 18.25 -3.42 -17.44
CA GLU A 84 17.11 -2.64 -16.96
C GLU A 84 16.32 -3.46 -15.94
N SER A 85 15.81 -2.80 -14.89
CA SER A 85 14.85 -3.43 -13.98
C SER A 85 13.55 -3.76 -14.71
N PRO A 86 12.85 -4.83 -14.28
CA PRO A 86 11.53 -5.14 -14.81
C PRO A 86 10.60 -3.93 -14.68
N VAL A 87 9.61 -3.85 -15.56
CA VAL A 87 8.63 -2.77 -15.59
C VAL A 87 7.26 -3.40 -15.47
N VAL A 88 6.46 -2.95 -14.52
CA VAL A 88 5.07 -3.39 -14.38
C VAL A 88 4.24 -2.86 -15.55
N VAL A 89 3.33 -3.69 -16.06
CA VAL A 89 2.44 -3.32 -17.17
C VAL A 89 1.59 -2.09 -16.80
N SER A 90 1.34 -1.20 -17.76
CA SER A 90 0.52 -0.01 -17.53
C SER A 90 -0.89 -0.38 -17.07
N ASP A 91 -1.34 0.25 -16.00
CA ASP A 91 -2.72 0.23 -15.52
C ASP A 91 -3.13 1.63 -15.09
N SER A 92 -3.85 2.33 -15.98
CA SER A 92 -4.29 3.70 -15.71
C SER A 92 -5.29 3.82 -14.56
N THR A 93 -5.99 2.73 -14.19
CA THR A 93 -6.96 2.75 -13.08
C THR A 93 -6.27 2.87 -11.72
N LEU A 94 -5.04 2.34 -11.64
CA LEU A 94 -4.13 2.40 -10.49
C LEU A 94 -3.11 3.54 -10.58
N GLY A 95 -3.19 4.39 -11.61
CA GLY A 95 -2.21 5.46 -11.85
C GLY A 95 -0.82 4.96 -12.25
N ILE A 96 -0.73 3.75 -12.81
CA ILE A 96 0.49 3.14 -13.33
C ILE A 96 0.56 3.39 -14.83
N LEU A 97 1.44 4.29 -15.27
CA LEU A 97 1.57 4.65 -16.68
C LEU A 97 2.99 4.39 -17.20
N ASN A 98 3.09 3.74 -18.35
CA ASN A 98 4.33 3.63 -19.12
C ASN A 98 4.14 4.41 -20.42
N LEU A 99 4.96 5.44 -20.62
CA LEU A 99 4.84 6.43 -21.69
C LEU A 99 6.21 6.65 -22.34
N GLU A 100 6.21 7.39 -23.43
CA GLU A 100 7.43 7.81 -24.12
C GLU A 100 7.32 9.30 -24.45
N THR A 101 8.43 10.02 -24.34
CA THR A 101 8.51 11.43 -24.72
C THR A 101 8.54 11.61 -26.23
N ASP A 102 7.99 12.73 -26.71
CA ASP A 102 8.05 13.13 -28.12
C ASP A 102 9.47 13.54 -28.58
N GLU A 103 9.60 13.94 -29.84
CA GLU A 103 10.87 14.41 -30.44
C GLU A 103 11.42 15.69 -29.78
N GLN A 104 10.63 16.39 -28.97
CA GLN A 104 11.03 17.56 -28.18
C GLN A 104 11.25 17.21 -26.70
N GLY A 105 11.32 15.92 -26.35
CA GLY A 105 11.52 15.45 -24.98
C GLY A 105 10.35 15.80 -24.05
N ARG A 106 9.16 16.03 -24.62
CA ARG A 106 7.96 16.43 -23.87
C ARG A 106 6.95 15.31 -23.83
N LEU A 107 6.11 15.36 -22.81
CA LEU A 107 5.01 14.44 -22.63
C LEU A 107 3.88 15.15 -21.88
N ASN A 108 2.65 14.92 -22.32
CA ASN A 108 1.47 15.30 -21.57
C ASN A 108 0.96 14.06 -20.83
N LEU A 109 1.02 14.09 -19.50
CA LEU A 109 0.47 13.02 -18.70
C LEU A 109 -1.05 13.02 -18.86
N LYS A 110 -1.62 11.84 -19.18
CA LYS A 110 -3.06 11.62 -19.16
C LYS A 110 -3.60 11.93 -17.75
N ARG A 111 -4.90 12.22 -17.63
CA ARG A 111 -5.55 12.52 -16.36
C ARG A 111 -5.21 11.46 -15.30
N LEU A 112 -4.43 11.86 -14.31
CA LEU A 112 -4.19 11.09 -13.09
C LEU A 112 -5.26 11.47 -12.07
N LYS A 113 -5.61 10.55 -11.17
CA LYS A 113 -6.41 10.90 -9.99
C LYS A 113 -5.60 11.86 -9.10
N PRO A 114 -6.25 12.72 -8.29
CA PRO A 114 -5.54 13.45 -7.25
C PRO A 114 -4.72 12.49 -6.37
N GLY A 115 -3.49 12.87 -6.05
CA GLY A 115 -2.56 12.00 -5.33
C GLY A 115 -1.10 12.37 -5.55
N THR A 116 -0.21 11.65 -4.90
CA THR A 116 1.24 11.85 -5.05
C THR A 116 1.83 10.74 -5.90
N TYR A 117 2.56 11.14 -6.95
CA TYR A 117 3.15 10.23 -7.92
C TYR A 117 4.65 10.45 -8.04
N ASN A 118 5.37 9.37 -8.23
CA ASN A 118 6.74 9.40 -8.68
C ASN A 118 6.78 9.25 -10.21
N VAL A 119 7.57 10.10 -10.85
CA VAL A 119 7.81 10.09 -12.29
C VAL A 119 9.28 9.81 -12.52
N GLU A 120 9.56 8.70 -13.20
CA GLU A 120 10.91 8.28 -13.56
C GLU A 120 11.08 8.32 -15.08
N ALA A 121 12.14 8.96 -15.56
CA ALA A 121 12.56 8.86 -16.95
C ALA A 121 13.79 7.94 -17.07
N ARG A 122 13.77 7.01 -18.03
CA ARG A 122 14.83 6.04 -18.30
C ARG A 122 15.28 6.14 -19.76
N GLN A 123 16.56 6.40 -19.97
CA GLN A 123 17.19 6.34 -21.29
C GLN A 123 18.60 5.77 -21.18
N ASP A 124 18.80 4.60 -21.79
CA ASP A 124 20.06 3.84 -21.73
C ASP A 124 20.59 3.69 -20.30
N THR A 125 21.75 4.28 -20.00
CA THR A 125 22.40 4.23 -18.66
C THR A 125 22.07 5.43 -17.77
N THR A 126 21.21 6.33 -18.24
CA THR A 126 20.83 7.55 -17.52
C THR A 126 19.38 7.51 -17.08
N LYS A 127 19.12 8.11 -15.92
CA LYS A 127 17.78 8.15 -15.33
C LYS A 127 17.53 9.50 -14.67
N ALA A 128 16.26 9.84 -14.52
CA ALA A 128 15.81 10.99 -13.76
C ALA A 128 14.60 10.61 -12.92
N PHE A 129 14.46 11.24 -11.75
CA PHE A 129 13.40 10.96 -10.81
C PHE A 129 12.85 12.26 -10.24
N VAL A 130 11.53 12.37 -10.13
CA VAL A 130 10.85 13.48 -9.46
C VAL A 130 9.55 13.00 -8.84
N ARG A 131 9.17 13.62 -7.72
CA ARG A 131 7.86 13.46 -7.11
C ARG A 131 6.96 14.62 -7.55
N VAL A 132 5.74 14.30 -7.95
CA VAL A 132 4.72 15.25 -8.40
C VAL A 132 3.46 15.05 -7.55
N VAL A 133 2.85 16.15 -7.13
CA VAL A 133 1.55 16.14 -6.44
C VAL A 133 0.50 16.57 -7.45
N VAL A 134 -0.45 15.68 -7.74
CA VAL A 134 -1.58 15.94 -8.64
C VAL A 134 -2.77 16.36 -7.79
N THR A 135 -3.40 17.47 -8.16
CA THR A 135 -4.64 17.97 -7.55
C THR A 135 -5.69 18.22 -8.63
N ASP A 136 -6.94 18.47 -8.25
CA ASP A 136 -8.02 18.77 -9.20
C ASP A 136 -7.82 20.07 -9.99
N VAL A 137 -6.81 20.88 -9.65
CA VAL A 137 -6.51 22.18 -10.29
C VAL A 137 -5.06 22.30 -10.79
N SER A 138 -4.19 21.29 -10.60
CA SER A 138 -2.75 21.43 -10.86
C SER A 138 -2.41 21.44 -12.36
N ARG A 139 -2.01 22.60 -12.89
CA ARG A 139 -1.26 22.71 -14.16
C ARG A 139 0.23 22.79 -13.85
N ASP A 140 0.81 21.68 -13.42
CA ASP A 140 2.23 21.65 -13.10
C ASP A 140 3.05 21.32 -14.37
N SER A 141 3.98 22.22 -14.70
CA SER A 141 5.05 21.91 -15.63
C SER A 141 6.27 21.45 -14.85
N VAL A 142 6.69 20.21 -15.05
CA VAL A 142 7.85 19.64 -14.36
C VAL A 142 8.95 19.41 -15.39
N SER A 143 10.18 19.82 -15.06
CA SER A 143 11.34 19.53 -15.89
C SER A 143 12.35 18.71 -15.13
N ILE A 144 12.75 17.59 -15.71
CA ILE A 144 13.74 16.66 -15.14
C ILE A 144 14.90 16.47 -16.11
N LYS A 145 16.09 16.21 -15.57
CA LYS A 145 17.31 15.97 -16.33
C LYS A 145 17.79 14.55 -16.11
N LEU A 146 18.09 13.87 -17.21
CA LEU A 146 18.74 12.57 -17.19
C LEU A 146 20.17 12.71 -16.66
N GLU A 147 20.46 11.97 -15.61
CA GLU A 147 21.79 11.90 -15.00
C GLU A 147 22.27 10.44 -14.95
N PRO A 148 23.60 10.20 -14.86
CA PRO A 148 24.12 8.86 -14.60
C PRO A 148 23.51 8.28 -13.32
N THR A 149 23.26 6.98 -13.32
CA THR A 149 22.67 6.29 -12.16
C THR A 149 23.67 6.12 -11.02
N GLY A 150 23.16 5.94 -9.81
CA GLY A 150 23.94 5.44 -8.67
C GLY A 150 23.64 3.97 -8.39
N ALA A 151 24.38 3.39 -7.47
CA ALA A 151 24.16 2.05 -6.94
C ALA A 151 23.89 2.12 -5.43
N VAL A 152 23.18 1.12 -4.90
CA VAL A 152 22.92 0.97 -3.47
C VAL A 152 23.19 -0.46 -3.08
N SER A 153 23.97 -0.68 -2.01
CA SER A 153 24.12 -2.01 -1.41
C SER A 153 23.91 -1.95 0.09
N GLY A 154 23.39 -3.05 0.62
CA GLY A 154 22.96 -3.09 2.00
C GLY A 154 22.67 -4.48 2.51
N GLN A 155 22.05 -4.50 3.68
CA GLN A 155 21.74 -5.66 4.47
C GLN A 155 20.33 -5.49 5.04
N VAL A 156 19.48 -6.50 4.83
CA VAL A 156 18.22 -6.65 5.55
C VAL A 156 18.49 -7.57 6.74
N TYR A 157 17.95 -7.24 7.92
CA TYR A 157 17.84 -8.22 8.99
C TYR A 157 16.67 -9.15 8.66
N LEU A 158 17.00 -10.37 8.25
CA LEU A 158 15.99 -11.36 7.87
C LEU A 158 15.13 -11.69 9.10
N PRO A 159 13.79 -11.69 8.97
CA PRO A 159 12.92 -12.25 9.99
C PRO A 159 13.25 -13.71 10.26
N GLU A 160 12.91 -14.19 11.46
CA GLU A 160 13.00 -15.62 11.74
C GLU A 160 12.22 -16.42 10.71
N ASN A 161 12.77 -17.58 10.32
CA ASN A 161 12.21 -18.48 9.32
C ASN A 161 12.16 -17.94 7.88
N GLU A 162 12.75 -16.77 7.58
CA GLU A 162 12.90 -16.27 6.20
C GLU A 162 14.35 -16.50 5.70
N SER A 163 14.49 -17.19 4.57
CA SER A 163 15.79 -17.37 3.91
C SER A 163 16.13 -16.25 2.92
N SER A 164 15.14 -15.43 2.54
CA SER A 164 15.35 -14.25 1.70
C SER A 164 14.21 -13.25 1.89
N VAL A 165 14.49 -11.97 1.62
CA VAL A 165 13.51 -10.89 1.64
C VAL A 165 13.61 -10.12 0.32
N THR A 166 12.45 -9.73 -0.23
CA THR A 166 12.42 -8.81 -1.36
C THR A 166 12.71 -7.40 -0.86
N VAL A 167 13.68 -6.72 -1.45
CA VAL A 167 13.90 -5.30 -1.25
C VAL A 167 13.36 -4.55 -2.45
N GLY A 168 12.38 -3.68 -2.25
CA GLY A 168 11.82 -2.80 -3.27
C GLY A 168 12.15 -1.33 -3.03
N VAL A 169 12.06 -0.52 -4.08
CA VAL A 169 12.14 0.95 -3.97
C VAL A 169 10.75 1.54 -4.07
N LYS A 170 10.30 2.20 -3.00
CA LYS A 170 8.95 2.73 -2.89
C LYS A 170 8.68 3.76 -3.99
N GLY A 171 7.58 3.54 -4.72
CA GLY A 171 7.10 4.28 -5.87
C GLY A 171 7.94 4.13 -7.14
N LEU A 172 8.71 3.04 -7.30
CA LEU A 172 9.46 2.72 -8.52
C LEU A 172 9.48 1.20 -8.80
N ASP A 173 9.73 0.80 -10.05
CA ASP A 173 9.76 -0.62 -10.47
C ASP A 173 11.05 -1.38 -10.11
N TYR A 174 11.77 -0.95 -9.08
CA TYR A 174 13.01 -1.60 -8.65
C TYR A 174 12.71 -2.56 -7.51
N PHE A 175 13.08 -3.82 -7.69
CA PHE A 175 13.18 -4.79 -6.62
C PHE A 175 14.34 -5.77 -6.86
N VAL A 176 14.85 -6.34 -5.78
CA VAL A 176 15.85 -7.43 -5.77
C VAL A 176 15.55 -8.36 -4.60
N GLU A 177 15.85 -9.64 -4.77
CA GLU A 177 15.88 -10.58 -3.64
C GLU A 177 17.22 -10.45 -2.90
N THR A 178 17.18 -10.58 -1.58
CA THR A 178 18.41 -10.72 -0.80
C THR A 178 19.03 -12.11 -0.98
N ASP A 179 20.31 -12.25 -0.66
CA ASP A 179 20.88 -13.57 -0.40
C ASP A 179 20.45 -14.13 0.97
N GLU A 180 20.89 -15.35 1.28
CA GLU A 180 20.61 -16.05 2.55
C GLU A 180 21.19 -15.36 3.78
N GLU A 181 22.18 -14.48 3.59
CA GLU A 181 22.71 -13.66 4.66
C GLU A 181 21.93 -12.35 4.81
N GLY A 182 21.00 -12.04 3.90
CA GLY A 182 20.16 -10.84 3.82
C GLY A 182 20.77 -9.67 3.05
N LYS A 183 21.88 -9.87 2.31
CA LYS A 183 22.53 -8.81 1.54
C LYS A 183 21.81 -8.56 0.24
N PHE A 184 21.80 -7.30 -0.20
CA PHE A 184 21.20 -6.90 -1.47
C PHE A 184 22.04 -5.84 -2.19
N GLU A 185 21.85 -5.73 -3.51
CA GLU A 185 22.47 -4.69 -4.34
C GLU A 185 21.54 -4.24 -5.47
N PHE A 186 21.31 -2.92 -5.56
CA PHE A 186 20.81 -2.26 -6.75
C PHE A 186 21.95 -1.60 -7.52
N LYS A 187 22.11 -1.96 -8.79
CA LYS A 187 23.24 -1.47 -9.62
C LYS A 187 22.95 -0.16 -10.37
N SER A 188 21.68 0.19 -10.55
CA SER A 188 21.28 1.32 -11.41
C SER A 188 19.98 1.96 -10.92
N LEU A 189 20.11 2.84 -9.91
CA LEU A 189 19.00 3.65 -9.40
C LEU A 189 19.13 5.11 -9.84
N PRO A 190 18.00 5.82 -10.05
CA PRO A 190 18.04 7.25 -10.29
C PRO A 190 18.61 7.99 -9.08
N LYS A 191 19.30 9.10 -9.34
CA LYS A 191 19.74 10.02 -8.30
C LYS A 191 18.52 10.60 -7.57
N GLY A 192 18.60 10.69 -6.24
CA GLY A 192 17.52 11.22 -5.41
C GLY A 192 17.54 10.67 -4.00
N LEU A 193 16.57 11.09 -3.20
CA LEU A 193 16.27 10.45 -1.93
C LEU A 193 15.21 9.37 -2.19
N LEU A 194 15.59 8.11 -2.00
CA LEU A 194 14.75 6.95 -2.26
C LEU A 194 14.44 6.22 -0.96
N THR A 195 13.23 5.68 -0.83
CA THR A 195 12.85 4.83 0.28
C THR A 195 12.96 3.38 -0.16
N LEU A 196 13.86 2.62 0.45
CA LEU A 196 13.96 1.18 0.26
C LEU A 196 13.11 0.50 1.32
N VAL A 197 12.37 -0.52 0.91
CA VAL A 197 11.46 -1.29 1.78
C VAL A 197 11.82 -2.76 1.63
N GLY A 198 12.15 -3.42 2.73
CA GLY A 198 12.26 -4.87 2.79
C GLY A 198 10.90 -5.45 3.11
N PHE A 199 10.47 -6.46 2.36
CA PHE A 199 9.18 -7.12 2.57
C PHE A 199 9.22 -8.58 2.13
N THR A 200 8.38 -9.39 2.75
CA THR A 200 8.08 -10.74 2.26
C THR A 200 6.65 -10.78 1.75
N PHE A 201 6.44 -11.57 0.70
CA PHE A 201 5.13 -11.74 0.10
C PHE A 201 4.70 -13.20 0.24
N ARG A 202 3.65 -13.43 1.02
CA ARG A 202 3.13 -14.77 1.28
C ARG A 202 1.75 -14.88 0.69
N THR A 203 1.53 -15.89 -0.16
CA THR A 203 0.21 -16.18 -0.72
C THR A 203 -0.35 -17.42 -0.06
N TYR A 204 -1.45 -17.24 0.66
CA TYR A 204 -2.19 -18.28 1.36
C TYR A 204 -3.41 -18.64 0.54
N LYS A 205 -3.70 -19.93 0.41
CA LYS A 205 -4.99 -20.38 -0.13
C LYS A 205 -6.02 -20.36 1.00
N THR A 206 -7.16 -19.73 0.79
CA THR A 206 -8.22 -19.62 1.79
C THR A 206 -9.57 -19.99 1.16
N LEU A 207 -10.64 -19.86 1.93
CA LEU A 207 -12.00 -19.86 1.44
C LEU A 207 -12.56 -18.43 1.48
N ASP A 208 -13.32 -18.03 0.46
CA ASP A 208 -14.06 -16.76 0.49
C ASP A 208 -15.32 -16.86 1.38
N MET A 209 -16.10 -15.77 1.45
CA MET A 209 -17.32 -15.71 2.27
C MET A 209 -18.42 -16.70 1.85
N ASP A 210 -18.31 -17.31 0.66
CA ASP A 210 -19.21 -18.35 0.16
C ASP A 210 -18.62 -19.76 0.32
N GLY A 211 -17.47 -19.91 0.98
CA GLY A 211 -16.76 -21.18 1.13
C GLY A 211 -16.02 -21.65 -0.14
N LYS A 212 -15.74 -20.78 -1.11
CA LYS A 212 -15.02 -21.15 -2.35
C LYS A 212 -13.51 -20.92 -2.21
N PRO A 213 -12.66 -21.76 -2.82
CA PRO A 213 -11.22 -21.54 -2.84
C PRO A 213 -10.86 -20.16 -3.37
N SER A 214 -10.09 -19.45 -2.56
CA SER A 214 -9.58 -18.12 -2.81
C SER A 214 -8.09 -18.08 -2.43
N ALA A 215 -7.42 -16.99 -2.75
CA ALA A 215 -6.05 -16.75 -2.32
C ALA A 215 -5.96 -15.36 -1.70
N ILE A 216 -5.36 -15.28 -0.53
CA ILE A 216 -5.00 -14.02 0.11
C ILE A 216 -3.49 -13.91 0.01
N SER A 217 -3.02 -12.80 -0.52
CA SER A 217 -1.60 -12.48 -0.46
C SER A 217 -1.35 -11.39 0.57
N ASN A 218 -0.44 -11.67 1.51
CA ASN A 218 -0.03 -10.75 2.54
C ASN A 218 1.36 -10.22 2.23
N LEU A 219 1.49 -8.90 2.34
CA LEU A 219 2.76 -8.20 2.31
C LEU A 219 3.19 -7.93 3.75
N MET A 220 4.25 -8.60 4.21
CA MET A 220 4.84 -8.31 5.51
C MET A 220 6.05 -7.38 5.32
N THR A 221 5.96 -6.16 5.83
CA THR A 221 7.09 -5.22 5.77
C THR A 221 8.09 -5.55 6.86
N VAL A 222 9.31 -5.92 6.46
CA VAL A 222 10.47 -6.18 7.34
C VAL A 222 11.13 -4.88 7.79
N GLY A 223 10.85 -3.76 7.12
CA GLY A 223 11.31 -2.44 7.51
C GLY A 223 11.57 -1.55 6.30
N SER A 224 11.98 -0.32 6.57
CA SER A 224 12.34 0.62 5.51
C SER A 224 13.54 1.47 5.88
N SER A 225 14.18 2.02 4.86
CA SER A 225 15.33 2.91 5.01
C SER A 225 15.35 3.95 3.91
N ASN A 226 15.54 5.22 4.29
CA ASN A 226 15.73 6.29 3.33
C ASN A 226 17.20 6.40 2.95
N THR A 227 17.49 6.31 1.66
CA THR A 227 18.86 6.39 1.13
C THR A 227 18.98 7.46 0.08
N LYS A 228 20.04 8.26 0.20
CA LYS A 228 20.43 9.23 -0.81
C LYS A 228 21.27 8.52 -1.86
N VAL A 229 20.82 8.55 -3.11
CA VAL A 229 21.53 8.03 -4.28
C VAL A 229 22.15 9.21 -5.03
N GLU A 230 23.45 9.13 -5.27
CA GLU A 230 24.22 10.12 -6.02
C GLU A 230 24.71 9.52 -7.34
N SER A 231 24.74 10.32 -8.41
CA SER A 231 25.17 9.87 -9.73
C SER A 231 26.61 9.32 -9.72
N GLY A 232 26.78 8.12 -10.28
CA GLY A 232 28.06 7.44 -10.40
C GLY A 232 28.67 6.95 -9.08
N LYS A 233 27.94 7.01 -7.96
CA LYS A 233 28.41 6.55 -6.65
C LYS A 233 27.61 5.34 -6.17
N THR A 234 28.23 4.57 -5.28
CA THR A 234 27.56 3.49 -4.53
C THR A 234 27.32 3.95 -3.10
N SER A 235 26.05 3.99 -2.68
CA SER A 235 25.67 4.11 -1.28
C SER A 235 25.74 2.73 -0.64
N LYS A 236 26.63 2.54 0.34
CA LYS A 236 26.90 1.25 0.99
C LYS A 236 26.35 1.20 2.41
N ASN A 237 26.24 -0.01 2.94
CA ASN A 237 25.84 -0.28 4.33
C ASN A 237 24.45 0.25 4.67
N VAL A 238 23.53 0.24 3.70
CA VAL A 238 22.12 0.52 3.98
C VAL A 238 21.56 -0.63 4.79
N THR A 239 20.96 -0.33 5.94
CA THR A 239 20.37 -1.33 6.82
C THR A 239 18.85 -1.19 6.78
N ILE A 240 18.15 -2.32 6.66
CA ILE A 240 16.69 -2.41 6.66
C ILE A 240 16.25 -3.41 7.73
N GLY A 241 15.23 -3.04 8.49
CA GLY A 241 14.77 -3.81 9.64
C GLY A 241 15.64 -3.58 10.87
N GLN A 242 15.34 -4.32 11.94
CA GLN A 242 16.10 -4.28 13.18
C GLN A 242 16.80 -5.61 13.42
N LYS A 243 18.02 -5.54 13.96
CA LYS A 243 18.68 -6.73 14.48
C LYS A 243 17.88 -7.18 15.69
N GLN A 244 17.26 -8.36 15.63
CA GLN A 244 16.68 -8.97 16.83
C GLN A 244 17.78 -9.03 17.90
N VAL A 245 17.53 -8.34 19.00
CA VAL A 245 18.30 -8.52 20.22
C VAL A 245 17.58 -9.66 20.92
N PRO A 246 18.19 -10.86 21.06
CA PRO A 246 17.54 -11.90 21.84
C PRO A 246 17.21 -11.32 23.21
N ALA A 247 15.95 -11.45 23.63
CA ALA A 247 15.52 -11.05 24.95
C ALA A 247 16.50 -11.67 25.96
N SER A 248 16.94 -10.87 26.93
CA SER A 248 17.79 -11.40 27.98
C SER A 248 16.99 -12.47 28.70
N ASP A 249 17.47 -13.71 28.69
CA ASP A 249 16.89 -14.84 29.41
C ASP A 249 16.78 -14.49 30.90
N THR A 250 15.64 -13.95 31.28
CA THR A 250 15.22 -13.79 32.68
C THR A 250 14.33 -14.97 33.02
N THR A 251 14.88 -16.17 32.97
CA THR A 251 14.29 -17.32 33.65
C THR A 251 14.30 -17.09 35.16
N VAL A 252 13.26 -16.41 35.65
CA VAL A 252 12.74 -16.63 36.99
C VAL A 252 11.53 -17.54 36.82
N LYS A 253 11.73 -18.82 37.11
CA LYS A 253 10.65 -19.79 37.32
C LYS A 253 9.90 -19.42 38.59
N GLU A 254 8.78 -18.72 38.45
CA GLU A 254 7.64 -18.83 39.34
C GLU A 254 6.38 -18.95 38.48
N ASP A 255 5.34 -19.61 39.00
CA ASP A 255 4.02 -19.78 38.37
C ASP A 255 3.32 -18.42 38.21
N VAL A 256 3.87 -17.57 37.34
CA VAL A 256 3.28 -16.31 36.89
C VAL A 256 2.48 -16.65 35.64
N TYR A 257 1.19 -16.36 35.68
CA TYR A 257 0.34 -16.40 34.49
C TYR A 257 1.06 -15.65 33.36
N PRO A 258 1.39 -16.28 32.22
CA PRO A 258 2.23 -15.61 31.23
C PRO A 258 1.48 -14.39 30.70
N VAL A 259 2.18 -13.26 30.65
CA VAL A 259 1.66 -11.98 30.16
C VAL A 259 2.65 -11.42 29.16
N VAL A 260 2.19 -11.11 27.95
CA VAL A 260 3.00 -10.55 26.89
C VAL A 260 2.38 -9.24 26.43
N LEU A 261 3.15 -8.14 26.54
CA LEU A 261 2.82 -6.90 25.83
C LEU A 261 3.14 -7.14 24.36
N PHE A 262 2.10 -7.45 23.59
CA PHE A 262 2.23 -7.83 22.19
C PHE A 262 2.52 -6.61 21.30
N ALA A 263 1.83 -5.49 21.53
CA ALA A 263 2.13 -4.23 20.85
C ALA A 263 1.60 -3.02 21.63
N ASP A 264 2.46 -2.00 21.76
CA ASP A 264 2.16 -0.65 22.27
C ASP A 264 2.42 0.46 21.22
N PHE A 265 2.89 0.06 20.02
CA PHE A 265 3.15 0.93 18.87
C PHE A 265 4.12 2.10 19.08
N GLU A 266 4.84 2.16 20.22
CA GLU A 266 5.79 3.23 20.54
C GLU A 266 6.94 3.33 19.51
N ASP A 267 7.28 2.19 18.90
CA ASP A 267 8.34 2.07 17.89
C ASP A 267 7.82 2.09 16.42
N SER A 268 6.51 2.30 16.20
CA SER A 268 5.73 2.25 14.93
C SER A 268 4.82 1.01 14.78
N THR A 269 4.17 0.90 13.61
CA THR A 269 3.39 -0.27 13.18
C THR A 269 4.26 -1.38 12.56
N TYR A 270 5.56 -1.38 12.86
CA TYR A 270 6.50 -2.41 12.42
C TYR A 270 6.03 -3.82 12.80
N GLY A 271 6.16 -4.78 11.88
CA GLY A 271 5.71 -6.17 12.07
C GLY A 271 4.20 -6.37 11.90
N TRP A 272 3.43 -5.30 11.66
CA TRP A 272 2.03 -5.37 11.29
C TRP A 272 1.88 -5.27 9.78
N TYR A 273 0.97 -6.08 9.23
CA TYR A 273 0.61 -6.08 7.81
C TYR A 273 -0.82 -5.58 7.62
N ILE A 274 -1.11 -5.13 6.41
CA ILE A 274 -2.46 -4.84 5.95
C ILE A 274 -2.87 -5.93 4.99
N SER A 275 -4.12 -6.40 5.10
CA SER A 275 -4.72 -7.26 4.10
C SER A 275 -6.16 -6.81 3.85
N ARG A 276 -6.63 -6.94 2.61
CA ARG A 276 -7.95 -6.44 2.22
C ARG A 276 -8.51 -7.19 1.03
N SER A 277 -9.83 -7.25 0.92
CA SER A 277 -10.49 -7.79 -0.25
C SER A 277 -10.33 -6.85 -1.46
N LYS A 278 -10.61 -7.36 -2.66
CA LYS A 278 -10.30 -6.71 -3.95
C LYS A 278 -10.79 -5.25 -4.08
N TYR A 279 -11.89 -4.90 -3.44
CA TYR A 279 -12.50 -3.57 -3.55
C TYR A 279 -12.46 -2.78 -2.24
N ALA A 280 -11.80 -3.31 -1.21
CA ALA A 280 -11.53 -2.57 0.01
C ALA A 280 -10.24 -1.75 -0.12
N GLU A 281 -10.20 -0.62 0.60
CA GLU A 281 -9.03 0.21 0.79
C GLU A 281 -8.62 0.19 2.27
N ALA A 282 -7.32 0.30 2.54
CA ALA A 282 -6.78 0.25 3.90
C ALA A 282 -5.37 0.85 3.97
N GLU A 283 -5.12 1.63 5.02
CA GLU A 283 -3.84 2.23 5.37
C GLU A 283 -3.59 2.03 6.88
N LEU A 284 -2.33 1.83 7.25
CA LEU A 284 -1.90 1.63 8.63
C LEU A 284 -0.65 2.48 8.88
N ASP A 285 -0.72 3.37 9.87
CA ASP A 285 0.39 4.19 10.33
C ASP A 285 0.38 4.29 11.86
N ALA A 286 1.40 4.93 12.44
CA ALA A 286 1.44 5.24 13.86
C ALA A 286 1.16 6.74 14.08
N GLU A 287 0.20 7.07 14.93
CA GLU A 287 -0.18 8.44 15.25
C GLU A 287 0.16 8.79 16.71
N LYS A 288 0.60 10.03 16.94
CA LYS A 288 1.05 10.48 18.26
C LYS A 288 -0.02 11.25 19.02
N ASN A 289 -0.19 10.93 20.30
CA ASN A 289 -1.00 11.69 21.27
C ASN A 289 -2.49 11.83 20.86
N VAL A 290 -3.11 10.74 20.44
CA VAL A 290 -4.49 10.75 19.94
C VAL A 290 -5.51 10.86 21.08
N ALA A 291 -6.30 11.94 21.05
CA ALA A 291 -7.45 12.15 21.93
C ALA A 291 -7.16 11.93 23.43
N GLY A 292 -6.04 12.47 23.91
CA GLY A 292 -5.65 12.45 25.32
C GLY A 292 -4.88 11.20 25.76
N ARG A 293 -4.79 10.16 24.92
CA ARG A 293 -3.87 9.04 25.12
C ARG A 293 -2.47 9.48 24.70
N LYS A 294 -1.49 9.35 25.60
CA LYS A 294 -0.10 9.77 25.35
C LYS A 294 0.67 8.62 24.72
N GLY A 295 1.66 8.95 23.90
CA GLY A 295 2.45 7.93 23.19
C GLY A 295 2.08 7.84 21.73
N MET A 296 2.53 6.77 21.09
CA MET A 296 2.12 6.40 19.74
C MET A 296 0.98 5.39 19.82
N VAL A 297 0.10 5.40 18.82
CA VAL A 297 -0.97 4.41 18.68
C VAL A 297 -1.03 3.97 17.21
N ALA A 298 -1.49 2.76 16.94
CA ALA A 298 -1.83 2.39 15.57
C ALA A 298 -3.03 3.22 15.09
N HIS A 299 -2.94 3.77 13.89
CA HIS A 299 -4.03 4.43 13.17
C HIS A 299 -4.33 3.63 11.90
N PHE A 300 -5.51 3.02 11.87
CA PHE A 300 -5.96 2.18 10.76
C PHE A 300 -7.14 2.86 10.06
N VAL A 301 -6.91 3.27 8.83
CA VAL A 301 -7.91 3.88 7.96
C VAL A 301 -8.37 2.83 6.96
N TYR A 302 -9.66 2.62 6.78
CA TYR A 302 -10.17 1.59 5.89
C TYR A 302 -11.52 1.96 5.26
N GLN A 303 -11.81 1.39 4.11
CA GLN A 303 -13.09 1.53 3.44
C GLN A 303 -13.54 0.19 2.86
N ASN A 304 -14.75 -0.22 3.21
CA ASN A 304 -15.42 -1.38 2.65
C ASN A 304 -16.54 -0.88 1.73
N ASP A 305 -16.42 -1.09 0.41
CA ASP A 305 -17.36 -0.58 -0.60
C ASP A 305 -18.47 -1.60 -0.98
N SER A 306 -18.54 -2.74 -0.28
CA SER A 306 -19.59 -3.77 -0.42
C SER A 306 -19.71 -4.61 0.86
N ASN A 307 -20.87 -5.24 1.06
CA ASN A 307 -21.18 -6.10 2.22
C ASN A 307 -20.30 -7.36 2.35
N ALA A 308 -19.53 -7.69 1.31
CA ALA A 308 -18.61 -8.84 1.30
C ALA A 308 -17.13 -8.45 1.31
N ASN A 309 -16.83 -7.17 1.55
CA ASN A 309 -15.46 -6.66 1.57
C ASN A 309 -14.96 -6.47 2.99
N TRP A 310 -13.67 -6.70 3.16
CA TRP A 310 -13.00 -6.66 4.45
C TRP A 310 -11.64 -5.99 4.31
N ALA A 311 -11.22 -5.34 5.38
CA ALA A 311 -9.91 -4.76 5.56
C ALA A 311 -9.44 -5.10 6.98
N LEU A 312 -8.18 -5.52 7.12
CA LEU A 312 -7.59 -5.83 8.40
C LEU A 312 -6.18 -5.26 8.53
N MET A 313 -5.79 -4.99 9.76
CA MET A 313 -4.41 -4.97 10.20
C MET A 313 -4.13 -6.25 10.98
N GLY A 314 -2.96 -6.85 10.79
CA GLY A 314 -2.64 -8.13 11.41
C GLY A 314 -1.18 -8.27 11.75
N ARG A 315 -0.86 -9.22 12.62
CA ARG A 315 0.51 -9.62 12.91
C ARG A 315 0.61 -11.14 12.90
N ALA A 316 1.62 -11.65 12.22
CA ALA A 316 1.95 -13.07 12.29
C ALA A 316 2.56 -13.38 13.66
N LEU A 317 2.13 -14.50 14.23
CA LEU A 317 2.85 -15.19 15.29
C LEU A 317 3.93 -15.99 14.55
N ASN A 318 5.20 -15.81 14.93
CA ASN A 318 6.38 -16.27 14.14
C ASN A 318 6.33 -17.76 13.74
N GLU A 319 5.53 -18.54 14.47
CA GLU A 319 5.18 -19.93 14.22
C GLU A 319 3.72 -20.25 14.61
N MET A 320 3.28 -21.48 14.33
CA MET A 320 2.00 -21.99 14.87
C MET A 320 2.07 -22.02 16.39
N THR A 321 1.20 -21.24 17.01
CA THR A 321 1.17 -21.02 18.45
C THR A 321 -0.01 -21.75 19.06
N ASP A 322 0.26 -22.61 20.05
CA ASP A 322 -0.77 -23.17 20.90
C ASP A 322 -1.27 -22.13 21.89
N MET A 323 -2.47 -21.63 21.63
CA MET A 323 -3.20 -20.68 22.46
C MET A 323 -4.34 -21.35 23.25
N SER A 324 -4.34 -22.68 23.42
CA SER A 324 -5.41 -23.39 24.15
C SER A 324 -5.60 -22.93 25.59
N GLU A 325 -4.53 -22.39 26.21
CA GLU A 325 -4.51 -21.83 27.56
C GLU A 325 -4.72 -20.31 27.59
N LEU A 326 -5.08 -19.69 26.46
CA LEU A 326 -5.40 -18.26 26.36
C LEU A 326 -6.47 -17.89 27.39
N ASP A 327 -6.14 -16.98 28.29
CA ASP A 327 -7.10 -16.37 29.20
C ASP A 327 -7.78 -15.19 28.52
N SER A 328 -6.99 -14.23 28.05
CA SER A 328 -7.53 -13.03 27.42
C SER A 328 -6.54 -12.30 26.51
N VAL A 329 -7.10 -11.60 25.53
CA VAL A 329 -6.43 -10.52 24.80
C VAL A 329 -7.07 -9.21 25.24
N VAL A 330 -6.26 -8.32 25.78
CA VAL A 330 -6.66 -6.99 26.24
C VAL A 330 -6.08 -5.97 25.30
N PHE A 331 -6.86 -4.97 24.92
CA PHE A 331 -6.37 -3.85 24.12
C PHE A 331 -7.26 -2.62 24.34
N TRP A 332 -6.76 -1.47 23.88
CA TRP A 332 -7.53 -0.24 23.81
C TRP A 332 -7.86 0.09 22.37
N ALA A 333 -9.10 0.50 22.11
CA ALA A 333 -9.50 0.97 20.79
C ALA A 333 -10.45 2.17 20.86
N ARG A 334 -10.55 2.90 19.74
CA ARG A 334 -11.55 3.95 19.51
C ARG A 334 -11.86 4.10 18.02
N SER A 335 -13.05 4.60 17.71
CA SER A 335 -13.46 5.00 16.35
C SER A 335 -13.14 6.46 16.03
N GLY A 336 -13.11 6.77 14.73
CA GLY A 336 -13.14 8.12 14.19
C GLY A 336 -14.56 8.65 14.01
N LEU A 337 -15.53 7.75 13.89
CA LEU A 337 -16.94 8.08 13.72
C LEU A 337 -17.72 7.99 15.02
N SER A 338 -18.60 8.95 15.25
CA SER A 338 -19.47 9.04 16.44
C SER A 338 -20.79 8.29 16.30
N ASP A 339 -21.01 7.57 15.20
CA ASP A 339 -22.17 6.72 15.03
C ASP A 339 -21.83 5.27 15.39
N SER A 340 -22.81 4.51 15.87
CA SER A 340 -22.67 3.09 16.22
C SER A 340 -22.58 2.19 14.98
N SER A 341 -22.07 2.72 13.87
CA SER A 341 -21.98 2.02 12.59
C SER A 341 -20.66 1.28 12.41
N GLN A 342 -19.67 1.56 13.28
CA GLN A 342 -18.32 1.05 13.20
C GLN A 342 -18.05 0.00 14.29
N TRP A 343 -17.37 -1.09 13.91
CA TRP A 343 -16.90 -2.11 14.84
C TRP A 343 -15.49 -2.56 14.49
N ILE A 344 -14.82 -3.16 15.46
CA ILE A 344 -13.57 -3.89 15.29
C ILE A 344 -13.85 -5.37 15.44
N SER A 345 -13.23 -6.20 14.61
CA SER A 345 -13.29 -7.66 14.81
C SER A 345 -11.92 -8.18 15.16
N VAL A 346 -11.81 -8.89 16.28
CA VAL A 346 -10.55 -9.52 16.70
C VAL A 346 -10.59 -10.97 16.26
N SER A 347 -9.56 -11.42 15.56
CA SER A 347 -9.51 -12.80 15.08
C SER A 347 -8.17 -13.48 15.33
N PHE A 348 -8.28 -14.80 15.54
CA PHE A 348 -7.19 -15.75 15.67
C PHE A 348 -7.25 -16.63 14.43
N ASP A 349 -6.27 -16.50 13.55
CA ASP A 349 -6.31 -17.14 12.24
C ASP A 349 -5.30 -18.28 12.15
N VAL A 350 -5.65 -19.27 11.33
CA VAL A 350 -4.77 -20.31 10.83
C VAL A 350 -4.58 -20.05 9.34
N LEU A 351 -3.37 -19.59 8.97
CA LEU A 351 -2.99 -19.25 7.60
C LEU A 351 -1.74 -20.05 7.20
N LEU A 352 -1.99 -21.19 6.57
CA LEU A 352 -0.97 -22.13 6.09
C LEU A 352 -0.93 -22.15 4.55
N ASP A 353 0.25 -22.42 4.00
CA ASP A 353 0.39 -22.69 2.58
C ASP A 353 -0.05 -24.13 2.22
N SER A 354 -0.08 -24.45 0.93
CA SER A 354 -0.56 -25.77 0.47
C SER A 354 0.30 -26.94 0.97
N ILE A 355 1.61 -26.73 1.15
CA ILE A 355 2.55 -27.77 1.59
C ILE A 355 2.33 -28.03 3.09
N ALA A 356 2.15 -26.96 3.87
CA ALA A 356 1.85 -27.05 5.29
C ALA A 356 0.47 -27.70 5.55
N LEU A 357 -0.55 -27.36 4.75
CA LEU A 357 -1.87 -28.00 4.84
C LEU A 357 -1.78 -29.52 4.58
N ASP A 358 -1.10 -29.93 3.50
CA ASP A 358 -0.97 -31.35 3.13
C ASP A 358 -0.20 -32.17 4.18
N SER A 359 0.74 -31.54 4.89
CA SER A 359 1.60 -32.22 5.88
C SER A 359 1.04 -32.23 7.30
N THR A 360 0.20 -31.26 7.66
CA THR A 360 -0.38 -31.15 9.01
C THR A 360 -1.80 -31.73 9.09
N GLY A 361 -2.56 -31.66 7.99
CA GLY A 361 -3.99 -31.99 7.98
C GLY A 361 -4.87 -30.91 8.62
N TYR A 362 -4.33 -29.73 8.92
CA TYR A 362 -5.11 -28.59 9.42
C TYR A 362 -5.90 -27.91 8.29
N GLU A 363 -6.85 -27.07 8.68
CA GLU A 363 -7.67 -26.26 7.78
C GLU A 363 -7.38 -24.78 8.00
N ASN A 364 -7.32 -24.00 6.91
CA ASN A 364 -7.23 -22.55 7.02
C ASN A 364 -8.58 -21.97 7.41
N GLY A 365 -8.58 -21.10 8.41
CA GLY A 365 -9.78 -20.46 8.91
C GLY A 365 -9.45 -19.48 10.03
N LYS A 366 -10.47 -19.07 10.77
CA LYS A 366 -10.30 -18.22 11.94
C LYS A 366 -11.34 -18.51 13.01
N ALA A 367 -11.06 -18.03 14.22
CA ALA A 367 -12.06 -17.76 15.24
C ALA A 367 -12.05 -16.26 15.53
N TRP A 368 -13.21 -15.64 15.72
CA TRP A 368 -13.29 -14.18 15.86
C TRP A 368 -14.45 -13.70 16.72
N VAL A 369 -14.39 -12.42 17.11
CA VAL A 369 -15.48 -11.69 17.78
C VAL A 369 -15.61 -10.30 17.16
N HIS A 370 -16.81 -9.73 17.15
CA HIS A 370 -17.08 -8.36 16.73
C HIS A 370 -17.38 -7.48 17.95
N LEU A 371 -16.78 -6.30 18.00
CA LEU A 371 -16.87 -5.36 19.12
C LEU A 371 -17.18 -3.96 18.59
N GLU A 372 -18.27 -3.38 19.03
CA GLU A 372 -18.63 -2.00 18.66
C GLU A 372 -17.61 -1.01 19.18
N LEU A 373 -17.26 -0.01 18.37
CA LEU A 373 -16.33 1.05 18.73
C LEU A 373 -17.06 2.35 19.05
N ASP A 374 -16.49 3.13 19.97
CA ASP A 374 -16.91 4.49 20.30
C ASP A 374 -15.75 5.48 20.04
N THR A 375 -16.09 6.77 19.89
CA THR A 375 -15.11 7.86 19.77
C THR A 375 -14.30 8.10 21.04
N THR A 376 -14.69 7.48 22.14
CA THR A 376 -13.93 7.46 23.39
C THR A 376 -13.03 6.22 23.44
N TRP A 377 -11.85 6.34 24.05
CA TRP A 377 -10.98 5.20 24.25
C TRP A 377 -11.64 4.16 25.15
N GLN A 378 -11.84 2.97 24.62
CA GLN A 378 -12.43 1.84 25.32
C GLN A 378 -11.38 0.75 25.52
N ARG A 379 -11.42 0.11 26.68
CA ARG A 379 -10.61 -1.07 26.97
C ARG A 379 -11.44 -2.32 26.72
N PHE A 380 -10.99 -3.15 25.78
CA PHE A 380 -11.61 -4.43 25.46
C PHE A 380 -10.85 -5.57 26.13
N VAL A 381 -11.59 -6.61 26.49
CA VAL A 381 -11.06 -7.87 27.00
C VAL A 381 -11.77 -8.96 26.21
N VAL A 382 -11.02 -9.68 25.38
CA VAL A 382 -11.52 -10.78 24.57
C VAL A 382 -11.00 -12.08 25.16
N THR A 383 -11.91 -12.95 25.55
CA THR A 383 -11.62 -14.30 26.03
C THR A 383 -12.10 -15.33 25.00
N PRO A 384 -11.65 -16.59 25.08
CA PRO A 384 -12.17 -17.65 24.22
C PRO A 384 -13.70 -17.80 24.21
N LYS A 385 -14.37 -17.43 25.31
CA LYS A 385 -15.84 -17.50 25.43
C LYS A 385 -16.57 -16.40 24.68
N ASP A 386 -15.88 -15.33 24.32
CA ASP A 386 -16.45 -14.23 23.55
C ASP A 386 -16.40 -14.51 22.05
N LEU A 387 -15.64 -15.52 21.62
CA LEU A 387 -15.51 -15.90 20.22
C LEU A 387 -16.81 -16.51 19.69
N ILE A 388 -17.15 -16.12 18.47
CA ILE A 388 -18.36 -16.53 17.79
C ILE A 388 -18.21 -17.99 17.33
N GLU A 389 -19.18 -18.81 17.71
CA GLU A 389 -19.29 -20.20 17.25
C GLU A 389 -19.42 -20.27 15.72
N PRO A 390 -18.84 -21.29 15.07
CA PRO A 390 -18.96 -21.44 13.63
C PRO A 390 -20.41 -21.73 13.24
N ASP A 391 -20.84 -21.20 12.10
CA ASP A 391 -22.13 -21.53 11.50
C ASP A 391 -21.97 -22.63 10.43
N GLU A 392 -23.09 -23.15 9.92
CA GLU A 392 -23.08 -24.24 8.93
C GLU A 392 -22.41 -23.87 7.58
N HIS A 393 -22.16 -22.58 7.34
CA HIS A 393 -21.54 -22.05 6.14
C HIS A 393 -20.13 -21.48 6.38
N ASN A 394 -19.62 -21.54 7.61
CA ASN A 394 -18.38 -20.90 8.05
C ASN A 394 -18.26 -19.45 7.53
N ILE A 395 -19.31 -18.63 7.71
CA ILE A 395 -19.33 -17.25 7.17
C ILE A 395 -18.08 -16.49 7.61
N GLY A 396 -17.42 -15.83 6.65
CA GLY A 396 -16.17 -15.09 6.90
C GLY A 396 -14.95 -15.98 7.16
N GLY A 397 -15.04 -17.29 6.90
CA GLY A 397 -14.00 -18.27 7.21
C GLY A 397 -13.95 -18.63 8.70
N ASN A 398 -15.01 -18.37 9.47
CA ASN A 398 -15.07 -18.69 10.88
C ASN A 398 -15.27 -20.21 11.08
N ILE A 399 -14.25 -20.90 11.56
CA ILE A 399 -14.26 -22.34 11.87
C ILE A 399 -14.30 -22.62 13.38
N GLY A 400 -14.35 -21.57 14.20
CA GLY A 400 -14.52 -21.66 15.64
C GLY A 400 -13.21 -21.84 16.42
N TRP A 401 -13.27 -21.51 17.71
CA TRP A 401 -12.09 -21.53 18.60
C TRP A 401 -11.46 -22.91 18.75
N ASP A 402 -12.29 -23.94 18.93
CA ASP A 402 -11.81 -25.31 19.10
C ASP A 402 -11.03 -25.84 17.89
N ALA A 403 -11.31 -25.31 16.69
CA ALA A 403 -10.61 -25.68 15.48
C ALA A 403 -9.25 -24.97 15.32
N VAL A 404 -9.05 -23.78 15.91
CA VAL A 404 -7.83 -22.96 15.69
C VAL A 404 -6.86 -22.92 16.86
N LYS A 405 -7.34 -23.13 18.10
CA LYS A 405 -6.61 -22.80 19.34
C LYS A 405 -5.24 -23.44 19.48
N GLU A 406 -5.02 -24.62 18.91
CA GLU A 406 -3.76 -25.37 19.04
C GLU A 406 -2.66 -24.91 18.06
N HIS A 407 -3.01 -24.07 17.08
CA HIS A 407 -2.13 -23.77 15.95
C HIS A 407 -2.41 -22.41 15.31
N VAL A 408 -2.67 -21.39 16.14
CA VAL A 408 -2.90 -20.01 15.69
C VAL A 408 -1.64 -19.47 15.05
N THR A 409 -1.73 -18.91 13.85
CA THR A 409 -0.60 -18.32 13.12
C THR A 409 -0.65 -16.79 13.10
N ASN A 410 -1.81 -16.18 13.32
CA ASN A 410 -1.94 -14.73 13.25
C ASN A 410 -2.98 -14.19 14.24
N LEU A 411 -2.71 -13.00 14.76
CA LEU A 411 -3.68 -12.16 15.45
C LEU A 411 -4.04 -10.97 14.55
N ASN A 412 -5.31 -10.82 14.22
CA ASN A 412 -5.78 -9.79 13.30
C ASN A 412 -6.90 -8.94 13.90
N PHE A 413 -6.98 -7.70 13.42
CA PHE A 413 -8.01 -6.73 13.75
C PHE A 413 -8.65 -6.22 12.45
N PHE A 414 -9.89 -6.61 12.23
CA PHE A 414 -10.67 -6.21 11.06
C PHE A 414 -11.43 -4.92 11.33
N GLY A 415 -11.35 -4.00 10.39
CA GLY A 415 -12.18 -2.81 10.35
C GLY A 415 -13.56 -3.14 9.75
N GLY A 416 -14.62 -2.95 10.54
CA GLY A 416 -16.00 -3.12 10.13
C GLY A 416 -16.77 -1.80 10.08
N GLY A 417 -17.76 -1.72 9.19
CA GLY A 417 -18.61 -0.53 9.04
C GLY A 417 -19.73 -0.71 8.00
N VAL A 418 -20.86 0.01 8.14
CA VAL A 418 -22.01 -0.04 7.20
C VAL A 418 -22.37 1.27 6.50
N THR A 419 -21.89 2.41 6.98
CA THR A 419 -21.92 3.73 6.32
C THR A 419 -21.11 3.74 5.01
N GLN A 420 -21.74 4.16 3.91
CA GLN A 420 -21.13 4.23 2.59
C GLN A 420 -20.51 5.61 2.31
N GLY A 421 -19.41 5.62 1.55
CA GLY A 421 -18.84 6.85 0.97
C GLY A 421 -17.93 7.67 1.88
N THR A 422 -17.60 7.19 3.07
CA THR A 422 -16.59 7.80 3.95
C THR A 422 -15.68 6.69 4.49
N PRO A 423 -14.33 6.84 4.38
CA PRO A 423 -13.42 5.94 5.04
C PRO A 423 -13.63 5.94 6.55
N TYR A 424 -13.55 4.76 7.15
CA TYR A 424 -13.52 4.57 8.59
C TYR A 424 -12.11 4.75 9.11
N GLU A 425 -12.01 5.17 10.35
CA GLU A 425 -10.76 5.26 11.07
C GLU A 425 -10.92 4.59 12.42
N MET A 426 -9.94 3.79 12.81
CA MET A 426 -9.84 3.28 14.17
C MET A 426 -8.42 3.45 14.68
N TRP A 427 -8.31 3.63 15.99
CA TRP A 427 -7.02 3.60 16.67
C TRP A 427 -6.96 2.44 17.64
N LEU A 428 -5.78 1.82 17.75
CA LEU A 428 -5.54 0.63 18.54
C LEU A 428 -4.25 0.79 19.35
N ASP A 429 -4.24 0.32 20.59
CA ASP A 429 -3.07 0.41 21.45
C ASP A 429 -3.07 -0.61 22.61
N ASP A 430 -1.92 -0.81 23.26
CA ASP A 430 -1.70 -1.63 24.46
C ASP A 430 -2.26 -3.06 24.34
N ILE A 431 -1.95 -3.72 23.23
CA ILE A 431 -2.36 -5.11 22.99
C ILE A 431 -1.54 -6.02 23.90
N THR A 432 -2.21 -6.64 24.86
CA THR A 432 -1.61 -7.51 25.87
C THR A 432 -2.29 -8.87 25.84
N ILE A 433 -1.52 -9.94 25.83
CA ILE A 433 -2.00 -11.32 25.76
C ILE A 433 -1.68 -12.03 27.07
N TYR A 434 -2.68 -12.68 27.65
CA TYR A 434 -2.60 -13.39 28.93
C TYR A 434 -2.86 -14.88 28.74
N GLY A 435 -2.06 -15.74 29.39
CA GLY A 435 -2.27 -17.19 29.46
C GLY A 435 -1.54 -18.02 28.40
N VAL A 436 -0.90 -17.38 27.41
CA VAL A 436 -0.16 -18.08 26.35
C VAL A 436 1.33 -18.14 26.67
N LYS A 437 1.89 -19.34 26.69
CA LYS A 437 3.32 -19.57 26.94
C LYS A 437 4.13 -19.37 25.66
N ASN A 438 5.36 -18.90 25.79
CA ASN A 438 6.34 -18.78 24.69
C ASN A 438 5.88 -17.91 23.50
N LEU A 439 5.12 -16.85 23.77
CA LEU A 439 4.63 -15.92 22.74
C LEU A 439 5.64 -14.80 22.39
N GLU A 440 6.92 -14.96 22.72
CA GLU A 440 7.97 -13.93 22.52
C GLU A 440 8.65 -14.01 21.16
#